data_AF-A0A534C4T0-F1
#
_entry.id   AF-A0A534C4T0-F1
#
_cell.length_a   1.000
_cell.length_b   1.000
_cell.length_c   1.000
_cell.angle_alpha   90.00
_cell.angle_beta   90.00
_cell.angle_gamma   90.00
#
_symmetry.space_group_name_H-M   'P 1'
#
loop_
_entity.id
_entity.type
_entity.pdbx_description
1 polymer ?
#
loop_
_entity_poly.entity_id
_entity_poly.type
_entity_poly.pdbx_seq_one_letter_code
_entity_poly.pdbx_strand_id
1 'polypeptide(L)'
;MNTKCLIAATATILAAIAPLTARAQALLSEDFTGGTNSNSWYSFNGACLTAGSSSGSITSTGNTSYVISSGPGQIPSCLSIVSSYYNQNLVGGQNGVSGSTQTLPDPVGQGALRFTNGAPGGYSQNGAIVSGGAPFPAGAGIQVTFKTVTYRGNSGGAGGDGADGISFYMMDGSQSPNLGAWGGSLGYTCSNANPPYNGLIGGYLAVGVDEYGNFLNGASLMPGYGGSNSATGDNTASGYGYKPGRIGMRGAGSIAWTSLSGTYPALFPSSWTTPQQQAAVRNTCRSGVLEDYNGTQLTYNGST
;
A
#
# COMPACT_ATOMS: atom_id res chain seq x y z
N MET A 1 60.50 44.21 7.70
CA MET A 1 60.01 42.89 7.27
C MET A 1 58.50 42.97 7.08
N ASN A 2 58.01 42.43 5.95
CA ASN A 2 56.75 42.79 5.29
C ASN A 2 55.47 42.30 5.99
N THR A 3 54.57 43.23 6.27
CA THR A 3 53.20 43.04 6.78
C THR A 3 52.21 42.63 5.69
N LYS A 4 52.57 41.67 4.83
CA LYS A 4 51.76 41.24 3.68
C LYS A 4 51.59 39.71 3.63
N CYS A 5 51.08 39.10 4.71
CA CYS A 5 50.75 37.67 4.69
C CYS A 5 49.65 37.25 5.68
N LEU A 6 48.72 38.14 6.03
CA LEU A 6 47.67 37.81 7.02
C LEU A 6 46.25 38.26 6.66
N ILE A 7 45.97 38.46 5.37
CA ILE A 7 44.61 38.79 4.87
C ILE A 7 44.10 37.76 3.84
N ALA A 8 44.82 36.65 3.63
CA ALA A 8 44.41 35.60 2.68
C ALA A 8 43.83 34.33 3.34
N ALA A 9 43.68 34.30 4.66
CA ALA A 9 43.20 33.10 5.38
C ALA A 9 41.78 33.23 5.96
N THR A 10 41.18 34.42 5.94
CA THR A 10 39.88 34.70 6.59
C THR A 10 38.69 34.81 5.63
N ALA A 11 38.94 34.87 4.32
CA ALA A 11 37.87 34.94 3.32
C ALA A 11 37.35 33.56 2.84
N THR A 12 38.06 32.47 3.12
CA THR A 12 37.69 31.11 2.68
C THR A 12 36.89 30.32 3.72
N ILE A 13 36.78 30.78 4.97
CA ILE A 13 36.03 30.08 6.03
C ILE A 13 34.58 30.57 6.15
N LEU A 14 34.25 31.76 5.60
CA LEU A 14 32.86 32.25 5.59
C LEU A 14 31.98 31.65 4.47
N ALA A 15 32.57 30.95 3.49
CA ALA A 15 31.81 30.20 2.47
C ALA A 15 31.40 28.78 2.94
N ALA A 16 31.92 28.31 4.09
CA ALA A 16 31.63 26.98 4.62
C ALA A 16 30.44 26.96 5.63
N ILE A 17 29.84 28.12 5.90
CA ILE A 17 28.66 28.26 6.77
C ILE A 17 27.57 29.05 6.05
N ALA A 18 27.42 28.82 4.73
CA ALA A 18 26.10 28.99 4.16
C ALA A 18 25.17 28.08 5.00
N PRO A 19 24.07 28.61 5.58
CA PRO A 19 23.08 27.71 6.14
C PRO A 19 22.79 26.69 5.05
N LEU A 20 22.91 25.41 5.37
CA LEU A 20 22.25 24.37 4.61
C LEU A 20 20.79 24.79 4.63
N THR A 21 20.39 25.58 3.64
CA THR A 21 19.00 25.89 3.37
C THR A 21 18.39 24.53 3.20
N ALA A 22 17.63 24.09 4.21
CA ALA A 22 16.80 22.92 4.11
C ALA A 22 15.91 23.17 2.89
N ARG A 23 16.32 22.60 1.76
CA ARG A 23 15.67 22.84 0.49
C ARG A 23 14.33 22.15 0.55
N ALA A 24 13.29 22.99 0.47
CA ALA A 24 11.91 22.70 0.10
C ALA A 24 11.27 21.48 0.78
N GLN A 25 10.30 21.74 1.67
CA GLN A 25 9.18 20.82 1.84
C GLN A 25 8.59 20.59 0.43
N ALA A 26 8.80 19.42 -0.16
CA ALA A 26 8.08 19.03 -1.35
C ALA A 26 6.60 18.89 -0.94
N LEU A 27 5.81 19.94 -1.16
CA LEU A 27 4.39 19.92 -0.87
C LEU A 27 3.70 19.13 -1.97
N LEU A 28 3.40 17.87 -1.69
CA LEU A 28 2.45 17.10 -2.47
C LEU A 28 1.06 17.36 -1.88
N SER A 29 0.22 18.08 -2.62
CA SER A 29 -1.17 18.34 -2.25
C SER A 29 -2.08 17.89 -3.37
N GLU A 30 -3.16 17.20 -3.02
CA GLU A 30 -4.15 16.70 -3.97
C GLU A 30 -5.55 16.90 -3.42
N ASP A 31 -6.47 17.32 -4.29
CA ASP A 31 -7.89 17.43 -3.98
C ASP A 31 -8.68 16.42 -4.81
N PHE A 32 -8.95 15.27 -4.19
CA PHE A 32 -9.67 14.18 -4.84
C PHE A 32 -11.18 14.41 -4.97
N THR A 33 -11.68 15.61 -4.64
CA THR A 33 -13.09 15.97 -4.87
C THR A 33 -13.36 16.42 -6.30
N GLY A 34 -12.31 16.73 -7.08
CA GLY A 34 -12.38 17.18 -8.46
C GLY A 34 -12.61 16.06 -9.49
N GLY A 35 -12.84 16.46 -10.75
CA GLY A 35 -12.98 15.54 -11.88
C GLY A 35 -11.67 15.05 -12.50
N THR A 36 -10.55 15.63 -12.07
CA THR A 36 -9.18 15.29 -12.46
C THR A 36 -8.26 15.48 -11.25
N ASN A 37 -7.07 14.90 -11.28
CA ASN A 37 -6.04 15.06 -10.25
C ASN A 37 -4.90 15.94 -10.76
N SER A 38 -4.27 16.70 -9.85
CA SER A 38 -3.20 17.64 -10.18
C SER A 38 -1.84 16.95 -10.30
N ASN A 39 -1.60 15.93 -9.46
CA ASN A 39 -0.34 15.17 -9.46
C ASN A 39 -0.48 13.90 -10.29
N SER A 40 0.61 13.36 -10.81
CA SER A 40 0.56 12.08 -11.53
C SER A 40 0.55 10.89 -10.56
N TRP A 41 -0.43 10.01 -10.70
CA TRP A 41 -0.60 8.83 -9.84
C TRP A 41 -0.58 7.54 -10.66
N TYR A 42 0.10 6.53 -10.17
CA TYR A 42 -0.19 5.16 -10.54
C TYR A 42 -1.49 4.74 -9.86
N SER A 43 -2.43 4.19 -10.61
CA SER A 43 -3.70 3.69 -10.06
C SER A 43 -3.74 2.17 -10.11
N PHE A 44 -4.16 1.55 -9.02
CA PHE A 44 -4.26 0.10 -8.89
C PHE A 44 -5.71 -0.33 -8.69
N ASN A 45 -6.14 -1.36 -9.41
CA ASN A 45 -7.40 -2.06 -9.18
C ASN A 45 -8.58 -1.08 -9.02
N GLY A 46 -9.35 -1.15 -7.93
CA GLY A 46 -10.54 -0.32 -7.75
C GLY A 46 -10.31 1.19 -7.62
N ALA A 47 -9.06 1.67 -7.59
CA ALA A 47 -8.76 3.09 -7.43
C ALA A 47 -9.36 3.95 -8.55
N CYS A 48 -10.28 4.86 -8.20
CA CYS A 48 -10.95 5.73 -9.14
C CYS A 48 -11.49 7.02 -8.50
N LEU A 49 -11.70 8.06 -9.29
CA LEU A 49 -12.37 9.29 -8.84
C LEU A 49 -13.88 9.19 -9.05
N THR A 50 -14.66 9.47 -8.01
CA THR A 50 -16.13 9.41 -8.10
C THR A 50 -16.72 10.57 -8.91
N ALA A 51 -16.08 11.74 -8.91
CA ALA A 51 -16.39 12.86 -9.81
C ALA A 51 -15.56 12.83 -11.11
N GLY A 52 -14.74 11.80 -11.31
CA GLY A 52 -13.77 11.72 -12.40
C GLY A 52 -14.41 11.68 -13.78
N SER A 53 -13.71 12.21 -14.79
CA SER A 53 -14.08 12.10 -16.20
C SER A 53 -13.07 11.33 -17.07
N SER A 54 -11.89 11.03 -16.53
CA SER A 54 -10.83 10.31 -17.25
C SER A 54 -11.26 8.88 -17.57
N SER A 55 -10.96 8.43 -18.79
CA SER A 55 -11.14 7.03 -19.17
C SER A 55 -10.08 6.15 -18.53
N GLY A 56 -10.44 4.92 -18.22
CA GLY A 56 -9.56 3.87 -17.78
C GLY A 56 -10.21 2.52 -18.04
N SER A 57 -9.39 1.48 -18.15
CA SER A 57 -9.86 0.11 -18.24
C SER A 57 -8.85 -0.79 -17.52
N ILE A 58 -9.37 -1.75 -16.77
CA ILE A 58 -8.59 -2.68 -15.98
C ILE A 58 -8.55 -4.01 -16.73
N THR A 59 -7.39 -4.36 -17.30
CA THR A 59 -7.28 -5.43 -18.31
C THR A 59 -7.02 -6.82 -17.74
N SER A 60 -7.18 -7.07 -16.42
CA SER A 60 -6.92 -8.40 -15.86
C SER A 60 -7.97 -8.88 -14.86
N THR A 61 -8.39 -10.14 -15.08
CA THR A 61 -9.23 -10.98 -14.22
C THR A 61 -8.43 -12.22 -13.81
N GLY A 62 -8.47 -12.57 -12.52
CA GLY A 62 -7.93 -13.86 -12.03
C GLY A 62 -7.05 -13.76 -10.79
N ASN A 63 -6.79 -14.92 -10.18
CA ASN A 63 -6.14 -15.15 -8.87
C ASN A 63 -4.66 -14.72 -8.77
N THR A 64 -4.22 -13.89 -9.70
CA THR A 64 -2.90 -13.29 -9.88
C THR A 64 -3.12 -12.04 -10.71
N SER A 65 -2.95 -10.85 -10.13
CA SER A 65 -2.44 -9.63 -10.78
C SER A 65 -3.15 -8.39 -10.25
N TYR A 66 -2.44 -7.67 -9.38
CA TYR A 66 -2.66 -6.25 -9.20
C TYR A 66 -2.53 -5.59 -10.57
N VAL A 67 -3.62 -5.01 -11.08
CA VAL A 67 -3.59 -4.26 -12.32
C VAL A 67 -3.22 -2.83 -11.98
N ILE A 68 -2.13 -2.38 -12.56
CA ILE A 68 -1.63 -1.02 -12.45
C ILE A 68 -1.87 -0.29 -13.77
N SER A 69 -2.12 1.02 -13.71
CA SER A 69 -2.06 1.89 -14.89
C SER A 69 -0.71 1.77 -15.60
N SER A 70 -0.69 1.89 -16.93
CA SER A 70 0.52 1.76 -17.76
C SER A 70 1.62 2.80 -17.44
N GLY A 71 1.26 3.84 -16.71
CA GLY A 71 2.17 4.85 -16.17
C GLY A 71 1.45 5.70 -15.12
N PRO A 72 2.16 6.65 -14.51
CA PRO A 72 1.55 7.61 -13.63
C PRO A 72 0.81 8.65 -14.46
N GLY A 73 -0.36 9.08 -13.99
CA GLY A 73 -1.15 10.06 -14.72
C GLY A 73 -2.46 10.40 -14.03
N GLN A 74 -3.49 10.58 -14.84
CA GLN A 74 -4.85 10.77 -14.35
C GLN A 74 -5.40 9.46 -13.78
N ILE A 75 -5.99 9.56 -12.59
CA ILE A 75 -6.76 8.49 -11.96
C ILE A 75 -8.05 8.34 -12.78
N PRO A 76 -8.45 7.11 -13.13
CA PRO A 76 -9.63 6.90 -13.94
C PRO A 76 -10.92 7.27 -13.20
N SER A 77 -11.95 7.64 -13.94
CA SER A 77 -13.29 7.79 -13.39
C SER A 77 -13.84 6.45 -12.92
N CYS A 78 -14.59 6.44 -11.83
CA CYS A 78 -15.19 5.20 -11.34
C CYS A 78 -16.13 4.56 -12.37
N LEU A 79 -16.86 5.38 -13.14
CA LEU A 79 -17.72 4.90 -14.22
C LEU A 79 -16.93 4.19 -15.34
N SER A 80 -15.72 4.64 -15.67
CA SER A 80 -14.92 4.01 -16.72
C SER A 80 -14.42 2.60 -16.35
N ILE A 81 -14.22 2.32 -15.07
CA ILE A 81 -13.72 1.02 -14.60
C ILE A 81 -14.82 0.10 -14.03
N VAL A 82 -16.09 0.49 -14.10
CA VAL A 82 -17.21 -0.35 -13.62
C VAL A 82 -17.19 -1.70 -14.31
N SER A 83 -17.20 -1.72 -15.63
CA SER A 83 -17.32 -2.97 -16.39
C SER A 83 -16.06 -3.84 -16.32
N SER A 84 -14.89 -3.24 -16.10
CA SER A 84 -13.60 -3.94 -16.13
C SER A 84 -13.12 -4.43 -14.76
N TYR A 85 -13.53 -3.77 -13.66
CA TYR A 85 -13.11 -4.17 -12.31
C TYR A 85 -14.29 -4.51 -11.39
N TYR A 86 -15.25 -3.59 -11.24
CA TYR A 86 -16.28 -3.73 -10.22
C TYR A 86 -17.38 -4.73 -10.61
N ASN A 87 -17.78 -4.74 -11.88
CA ASN A 87 -18.87 -5.52 -12.45
C ASN A 87 -20.14 -5.55 -11.57
N GLN A 88 -20.46 -4.43 -10.93
CA GLN A 88 -21.58 -4.28 -10.01
C GLN A 88 -21.98 -2.81 -9.91
N ASN A 89 -23.16 -2.55 -9.34
CA ASN A 89 -23.58 -1.20 -9.03
C ASN A 89 -22.65 -0.56 -7.99
N LEU A 90 -22.21 0.66 -8.29
CA LEU A 90 -21.37 1.43 -7.39
C LEU A 90 -22.23 2.10 -6.31
N VAL A 91 -21.80 1.95 -5.07
CA VAL A 91 -22.48 2.38 -3.86
C VAL A 91 -21.56 3.32 -3.07
N GLY A 92 -22.16 4.34 -2.46
CA GLY A 92 -21.44 5.47 -1.86
C GLY A 92 -21.09 6.53 -2.90
N GLY A 93 -20.27 7.51 -2.50
CA GLY A 93 -20.20 8.80 -3.18
C GLY A 93 -21.27 9.76 -2.64
N GLN A 94 -21.16 11.04 -2.98
CA GLN A 94 -22.05 12.08 -2.47
C GLN A 94 -23.52 11.79 -2.80
N ASN A 95 -23.80 11.28 -4.00
CA ASN A 95 -25.17 10.93 -4.42
C ASN A 95 -25.59 9.50 -4.04
N GLY A 96 -24.74 8.78 -3.30
CA GLY A 96 -24.87 7.34 -3.03
C GLY A 96 -25.67 6.96 -1.79
N VAL A 97 -26.95 7.31 -1.73
CA VAL A 97 -27.88 6.89 -0.66
C VAL A 97 -28.59 5.55 -0.96
N SER A 98 -29.17 4.90 0.06
CA SER A 98 -29.84 3.60 -0.09
C SER A 98 -30.99 3.64 -1.11
N GLY A 99 -31.08 2.65 -2.00
CA GLY A 99 -32.19 2.47 -2.95
C GLY A 99 -32.02 3.09 -4.35
N SER A 100 -30.92 3.78 -4.64
CA SER A 100 -30.67 4.41 -5.93
C SER A 100 -30.18 3.43 -7.00
N THR A 101 -30.67 3.56 -8.24
CA THR A 101 -30.23 2.79 -9.42
C THR A 101 -28.89 3.25 -10.00
N GLN A 102 -28.47 4.51 -9.80
CA GLN A 102 -27.12 4.99 -10.15
C GLN A 102 -26.75 6.25 -9.34
N THR A 103 -25.51 6.31 -8.84
CA THR A 103 -25.03 7.24 -7.80
C THR A 103 -23.83 8.07 -8.24
N LEU A 104 -23.38 7.91 -9.48
CA LEU A 104 -22.17 8.50 -10.04
C LEU A 104 -22.42 9.03 -11.47
N PRO A 105 -21.65 10.02 -11.95
CA PRO A 105 -20.54 10.67 -11.24
C PRO A 105 -21.04 11.62 -10.15
N ASP A 106 -20.21 11.83 -9.12
CA ASP A 106 -20.44 12.91 -8.16
C ASP A 106 -20.21 14.27 -8.84
N PRO A 107 -20.88 15.36 -8.41
CA PRO A 107 -20.55 16.69 -8.88
C PRO A 107 -19.09 17.04 -8.56
N VAL A 108 -18.41 17.76 -9.47
CA VAL A 108 -17.05 18.26 -9.23
C VAL A 108 -17.03 19.12 -7.97
N GLY A 109 -16.05 18.88 -7.09
CA GLY A 109 -15.96 19.50 -5.76
C GLY A 109 -16.73 18.76 -4.66
N GLN A 110 -17.48 17.71 -5.03
CA GLN A 110 -18.19 16.81 -4.11
C GLN A 110 -17.81 15.34 -4.31
N GLY A 111 -16.80 15.05 -5.13
CA GLY A 111 -16.29 13.69 -5.31
C GLY A 111 -15.38 13.22 -4.18
N ALA A 112 -14.84 12.02 -4.37
CA ALA A 112 -13.77 11.44 -3.57
C ALA A 112 -12.93 10.48 -4.43
N LEU A 113 -11.71 10.21 -3.95
CA LEU A 113 -10.96 9.03 -4.37
C LEU A 113 -11.57 7.80 -3.69
N ARG A 114 -12.00 6.84 -4.50
CA ARG A 114 -12.52 5.55 -4.06
C ARG A 114 -11.48 4.47 -4.30
N PHE A 115 -11.27 3.62 -3.30
CA PHE A 115 -10.47 2.40 -3.44
C PHE A 115 -11.32 1.14 -3.57
N THR A 116 -12.45 1.06 -2.87
CA THR A 116 -13.36 -0.09 -2.85
C THR A 116 -14.83 0.36 -2.85
N ASN A 117 -15.73 -0.54 -3.22
CA ASN A 117 -17.17 -0.29 -3.21
C ASN A 117 -17.80 -0.64 -1.84
N GLY A 118 -19.00 -0.13 -1.54
CA GLY A 118 -19.74 -0.44 -0.31
C GLY A 118 -20.83 -1.52 -0.47
N ALA A 119 -21.35 -2.02 0.65
CA ALA A 119 -22.45 -2.98 0.69
C ALA A 119 -23.72 -2.46 -0.02
N PRO A 120 -24.50 -3.31 -0.71
CA PRO A 120 -24.46 -4.77 -0.69
C PRO A 120 -23.41 -5.41 -1.62
N GLY A 121 -22.63 -4.63 -2.35
CA GLY A 121 -21.45 -5.12 -3.09
C GLY A 121 -20.18 -5.02 -2.23
N GLY A 122 -19.04 -4.78 -2.87
CA GLY A 122 -17.82 -4.34 -2.18
C GLY A 122 -16.92 -5.42 -1.58
N TYR A 123 -17.25 -6.69 -1.78
CA TYR A 123 -16.45 -7.80 -1.24
C TYR A 123 -15.24 -8.15 -2.10
N SER A 124 -14.16 -8.57 -1.45
CA SER A 124 -12.91 -9.02 -2.10
C SER A 124 -12.33 -7.99 -3.06
N GLN A 125 -12.36 -6.71 -2.65
CA GLN A 125 -11.87 -5.59 -3.44
C GLN A 125 -10.67 -4.94 -2.77
N ASN A 126 -9.86 -4.28 -3.58
CA ASN A 126 -8.79 -3.41 -3.15
C ASN A 126 -8.52 -2.35 -4.22
N GLY A 127 -8.02 -1.21 -3.78
CA GLY A 127 -7.53 -0.16 -4.65
C GLY A 127 -6.41 0.57 -3.96
N ALA A 128 -5.51 1.15 -4.75
CA ALA A 128 -4.45 1.99 -4.23
C ALA A 128 -4.03 3.02 -5.27
N ILE A 129 -3.39 4.08 -4.80
CA ILE A 129 -2.61 4.96 -5.64
C ILE A 129 -1.19 5.07 -5.10
N VAL A 130 -0.22 5.19 -6.00
CA VAL A 130 1.18 5.45 -5.66
C VAL A 130 1.62 6.69 -6.43
N SER A 131 2.31 7.61 -5.75
CA SER A 131 2.80 8.83 -6.40
C SER A 131 3.74 8.48 -7.55
N GLY A 132 3.51 9.09 -8.72
CA GLY A 132 4.45 9.06 -9.83
C GLY A 132 5.47 10.19 -9.81
N GLY A 133 5.47 11.01 -8.75
CA GLY A 133 6.44 12.08 -8.56
C GLY A 133 7.83 11.55 -8.23
N ALA A 134 8.80 12.46 -8.14
CA ALA A 134 10.16 12.11 -7.74
C ALA A 134 10.16 11.56 -6.29
N PRO A 135 10.87 10.44 -6.02
CA PRO A 135 11.09 9.96 -4.67
C PRO A 135 11.77 11.03 -3.81
N PHE A 136 11.44 11.05 -2.52
CA PHE A 136 12.11 11.90 -1.54
C PHE A 136 13.16 11.09 -0.75
N PRO A 137 14.23 11.73 -0.24
CA PRO A 137 15.25 11.06 0.54
C PRO A 137 14.68 10.42 1.82
N ALA A 138 15.03 9.17 2.12
CA ALA A 138 14.56 8.48 3.33
C ALA A 138 14.99 9.14 4.66
N GLY A 139 16.03 9.96 4.63
CA GLY A 139 16.46 10.78 5.77
C GLY A 139 15.64 12.06 5.98
N ALA A 140 14.71 12.39 5.08
CA ALA A 140 13.79 13.50 5.26
C ALA A 140 12.61 13.08 6.14
N GLY A 141 12.18 13.96 7.05
CA GLY A 141 10.92 13.78 7.76
C GLY A 141 9.73 14.04 6.84
N ILE A 142 8.60 13.38 7.09
CA ILE A 142 7.34 13.62 6.39
C ILE A 142 6.24 14.04 7.36
N GLN A 143 5.36 14.92 6.90
CA GLN A 143 4.09 15.24 7.54
C GLN A 143 2.99 14.97 6.53
N VAL A 144 2.04 14.12 6.89
CA VAL A 144 0.94 13.71 6.00
C VAL A 144 -0.37 14.02 6.69
N THR A 145 -1.28 14.64 5.96
CA THR A 145 -2.66 14.87 6.39
C THR A 145 -3.57 14.45 5.24
N PHE A 146 -4.53 13.57 5.53
CA PHE A 146 -5.57 13.19 4.59
C PHE A 146 -6.91 13.11 5.33
N LYS A 147 -7.99 13.26 4.58
CA LYS A 147 -9.35 13.00 5.06
C LYS A 147 -9.82 11.70 4.43
N THR A 148 -10.42 10.84 5.21
CA THR A 148 -10.96 9.57 4.74
C THR A 148 -12.35 9.36 5.30
N VAL A 149 -13.14 8.58 4.58
CA VAL A 149 -14.45 8.09 5.00
C VAL A 149 -14.53 6.61 4.65
N THR A 150 -14.96 5.81 5.60
CA THR A 150 -15.36 4.42 5.39
C THR A 150 -16.87 4.35 5.51
N TYR A 151 -17.50 3.54 4.67
CA TYR A 151 -18.96 3.52 4.59
C TYR A 151 -19.47 2.15 4.21
N ARG A 152 -20.64 1.79 4.77
CA ARG A 152 -21.39 0.58 4.41
C ARG A 152 -20.55 -0.70 4.39
N GLY A 153 -19.63 -0.86 5.35
CA GLY A 153 -19.03 -2.16 5.63
C GLY A 153 -20.10 -3.11 6.19
N ASN A 154 -19.95 -4.41 5.96
CA ASN A 154 -20.89 -5.43 6.44
C ASN A 154 -20.23 -6.81 6.63
N SER A 155 -18.93 -6.80 6.86
CA SER A 155 -18.12 -8.03 6.98
C SER A 155 -18.24 -8.71 8.34
N GLY A 156 -18.90 -8.06 9.31
CA GLY A 156 -19.05 -8.58 10.66
C GLY A 156 -17.70 -8.72 11.40
N GLY A 157 -17.60 -9.71 12.27
CA GLY A 157 -16.44 -9.93 13.13
C GLY A 157 -16.59 -9.24 14.49
N ALA A 158 -15.49 -9.15 15.24
CA ALA A 158 -15.52 -8.63 16.60
C ALA A 158 -15.73 -7.11 16.65
N GLY A 159 -15.50 -6.41 15.53
CA GLY A 159 -15.73 -4.99 15.37
C GLY A 159 -17.15 -4.62 14.91
N GLY A 160 -18.01 -5.60 14.64
CA GLY A 160 -19.32 -5.37 14.01
C GLY A 160 -19.19 -5.12 12.51
N ASP A 161 -19.96 -4.17 11.97
CA ASP A 161 -19.96 -3.87 10.55
C ASP A 161 -18.73 -3.03 10.14
N GLY A 162 -17.81 -3.63 9.37
CA GLY A 162 -16.63 -2.95 8.84
C GLY A 162 -15.50 -3.93 8.47
N ALA A 163 -14.96 -3.82 7.25
CA ALA A 163 -13.69 -4.43 6.87
C ALA A 163 -13.20 -3.91 5.50
N ASP A 164 -11.90 -3.98 5.22
CA ASP A 164 -10.81 -4.26 6.17
C ASP A 164 -10.22 -2.98 6.75
N GLY A 165 -10.15 -1.92 5.94
CA GLY A 165 -9.61 -0.62 6.31
C GLY A 165 -8.82 0.04 5.18
N ILE A 166 -7.96 0.99 5.54
CA ILE A 166 -7.10 1.75 4.62
C ILE A 166 -5.70 1.86 5.20
N SER A 167 -4.67 1.87 4.35
CA SER A 167 -3.31 2.21 4.77
C SER A 167 -2.73 3.39 4.00
N PHE A 168 -1.89 4.16 4.68
CA PHE A 168 -0.87 5.00 4.05
C PHE A 168 0.46 4.26 4.14
N TYR A 169 1.20 4.18 3.05
CA TYR A 169 2.49 3.51 3.04
C TYR A 169 3.56 4.26 2.26
N MET A 170 4.80 3.95 2.59
CA MET A 170 6.00 4.36 1.89
C MET A 170 6.70 3.12 1.33
N MET A 171 7.29 3.27 0.15
CA MET A 171 8.13 2.26 -0.48
C MET A 171 9.42 2.87 -1.02
N ASP A 172 10.42 2.03 -1.24
CA ASP A 172 11.64 2.34 -1.95
C ASP A 172 11.30 2.85 -3.36
N GLY A 173 11.57 4.13 -3.60
CA GLY A 173 11.27 4.82 -4.86
C GLY A 173 12.12 4.36 -6.05
N SER A 174 13.11 3.49 -5.84
CA SER A 174 13.82 2.81 -6.94
C SER A 174 13.08 1.58 -7.46
N GLN A 175 12.10 1.07 -6.69
CA GLN A 175 11.27 -0.06 -7.11
C GLN A 175 10.14 0.41 -8.01
N SER A 176 9.77 -0.43 -8.98
CA SER A 176 8.53 -0.23 -9.73
C SER A 176 7.35 -0.20 -8.77
N PRO A 177 6.39 0.75 -8.92
CA PRO A 177 5.19 0.79 -8.10
C PRO A 177 4.46 -0.55 -8.14
N ASN A 178 4.09 -1.04 -6.97
CA ASN A 178 3.43 -2.33 -6.80
C ASN A 178 2.50 -2.26 -5.59
N LEU A 179 1.79 -3.36 -5.31
CA LEU A 179 0.81 -3.41 -4.22
C LEU A 179 0.93 -4.74 -3.45
N GLY A 180 0.83 -4.66 -2.13
CA GLY A 180 0.75 -5.82 -1.25
C GLY A 180 -0.62 -6.49 -1.23
N ALA A 181 -0.80 -7.50 -0.39
CA ALA A 181 -2.01 -8.31 -0.35
C ALA A 181 -3.26 -7.49 0.04
N TRP A 182 -4.40 -7.92 -0.49
CA TRP A 182 -5.71 -7.37 -0.15
C TRP A 182 -6.23 -7.99 1.15
N GLY A 183 -7.38 -7.49 1.61
CA GLY A 183 -7.97 -7.88 2.87
C GLY A 183 -7.21 -7.27 4.06
N GLY A 184 -7.04 -8.05 5.12
CA GLY A 184 -6.34 -7.64 6.34
C GLY A 184 -4.91 -7.12 6.14
N SER A 185 -4.27 -7.38 5.01
CA SER A 185 -2.94 -6.84 4.67
C SER A 185 -2.93 -5.37 4.23
N LEU A 186 -4.11 -4.79 3.99
CA LEU A 186 -4.35 -3.38 3.62
C LEU A 186 -3.44 -2.87 2.49
N GLY A 187 -3.11 -3.71 1.51
CA GLY A 187 -2.25 -3.36 0.38
C GLY A 187 -0.77 -3.20 0.71
N TYR A 188 -0.33 -3.53 1.93
CA TYR A 188 1.06 -3.37 2.36
C TYR A 188 1.78 -4.70 2.61
N THR A 189 1.23 -5.55 3.49
CA THR A 189 1.90 -6.80 3.84
C THR A 189 1.59 -7.94 2.88
N CYS A 190 2.38 -9.01 2.95
CA CYS A 190 2.00 -10.31 2.40
C CYS A 190 0.76 -10.85 3.16
N SER A 191 0.15 -11.95 2.69
CA SER A 191 -1.03 -12.56 3.32
C SER A 191 -0.88 -14.06 3.51
N ASN A 192 -1.52 -14.60 4.55
CA ASN A 192 -1.66 -16.04 4.77
C ASN A 192 -3.02 -16.57 4.30
N ALA A 193 -3.93 -15.71 3.84
CA ALA A 193 -5.27 -16.09 3.40
C ALA A 193 -5.52 -15.77 1.92
N ASN A 194 -4.95 -14.66 1.44
CA ASN A 194 -5.35 -14.05 0.19
C ASN A 194 -4.27 -14.22 -0.90
N PRO A 195 -4.46 -15.13 -1.88
CA PRO A 195 -3.57 -15.23 -3.04
C PRO A 195 -3.53 -13.90 -3.83
N PRO A 196 -2.38 -13.59 -4.48
CA PRO A 196 -1.17 -14.41 -4.60
C PRO A 196 -0.21 -14.31 -3.41
N TYR A 197 -0.68 -13.83 -2.24
CA TYR A 197 0.06 -13.75 -0.98
C TYR A 197 1.23 -12.75 -0.96
N ASN A 198 1.51 -12.07 -2.08
CA ASN A 198 2.59 -11.10 -2.18
C ASN A 198 2.36 -9.89 -1.27
N GLY A 199 3.42 -9.44 -0.61
CA GLY A 199 3.51 -8.14 0.03
C GLY A 199 4.07 -7.08 -0.91
N LEU A 200 4.06 -5.83 -0.44
CA LEU A 200 4.68 -4.71 -1.13
C LEU A 200 6.19 -4.96 -1.26
N ILE A 201 6.72 -4.84 -2.48
CA ILE A 201 8.16 -4.88 -2.77
C ILE A 201 8.73 -3.51 -2.47
N GLY A 202 9.81 -3.49 -1.67
CA GLY A 202 10.44 -2.26 -1.19
C GLY A 202 9.63 -1.54 -0.11
N GLY A 203 8.71 -2.20 0.60
CA GLY A 203 7.96 -1.56 1.68
C GLY A 203 8.89 -1.00 2.76
N TYR A 204 8.64 0.24 3.19
CA TYR A 204 9.45 0.94 4.19
C TYR A 204 8.68 1.12 5.51
N LEU A 205 7.49 1.71 5.44
CA LEU A 205 6.60 1.91 6.57
C LEU A 205 5.16 1.94 6.07
N ALA A 206 4.22 1.41 6.85
CA ALA A 206 2.81 1.68 6.66
C ALA A 206 2.10 1.99 7.98
N VAL A 207 1.12 2.88 7.89
CA VAL A 207 0.14 3.18 8.93
C VAL A 207 -1.22 2.70 8.41
N GLY A 208 -1.77 1.68 9.05
CA GLY A 208 -3.09 1.13 8.73
C GLY A 208 -4.14 1.62 9.71
N VAL A 209 -5.26 2.14 9.18
CA VAL A 209 -6.52 2.31 9.89
C VAL A 209 -7.32 1.03 9.66
N ASP A 210 -7.30 0.15 10.65
CA ASP A 210 -7.72 -1.26 10.59
C ASP A 210 -9.08 -1.41 11.27
N GLU A 211 -10.14 -1.50 10.46
CA GLU A 211 -11.51 -1.62 10.94
C GLU A 211 -11.79 -3.04 11.43
N TYR A 212 -11.35 -4.05 10.68
CA TYR A 212 -11.61 -5.45 10.98
C TYR A 212 -10.69 -6.02 12.06
N GLY A 213 -9.43 -5.59 12.08
CA GLY A 213 -8.46 -5.97 13.11
C GLY A 213 -7.36 -6.92 12.64
N ASN A 214 -7.19 -7.12 11.34
CA ASN A 214 -6.21 -8.05 10.80
C ASN A 214 -4.88 -7.39 10.41
N PHE A 215 -4.78 -6.07 10.37
CA PHE A 215 -3.57 -5.40 9.89
C PHE A 215 -2.32 -5.74 10.69
N LEU A 216 -2.41 -5.93 12.01
CA LEU A 216 -1.31 -6.39 12.86
C LEU A 216 -1.52 -7.82 13.37
N ASN A 217 -2.32 -8.65 12.69
CA ASN A 217 -2.64 -10.00 13.14
C ASN A 217 -1.63 -11.04 12.62
N GLY A 218 -0.46 -11.10 13.26
CA GLY A 218 0.58 -12.08 12.93
C GLY A 218 0.24 -13.51 13.37
N ALA A 219 1.03 -14.48 12.88
CA ALA A 219 0.99 -15.89 13.29
C ALA A 219 1.46 -16.08 14.74
N SER A 220 2.31 -15.17 15.21
CA SER A 220 2.75 -15.06 16.60
C SER A 220 2.59 -13.61 17.09
N LEU A 221 2.50 -13.44 18.40
CA LEU A 221 2.57 -12.12 19.00
C LEU A 221 4.01 -11.58 18.91
N MET A 222 4.16 -10.27 18.79
CA MET A 222 5.45 -9.60 18.88
C MET A 222 6.10 -9.96 20.22
N PRO A 223 7.41 -10.29 20.24
CA PRO A 223 8.13 -10.52 21.48
C PRO A 223 7.95 -9.36 22.46
N GLY A 224 7.60 -9.68 23.71
CA GLY A 224 7.36 -8.68 24.75
C GLY A 224 5.98 -8.02 24.72
N TYR A 225 5.08 -8.40 23.81
CA TYR A 225 3.70 -7.94 23.86
C TYR A 225 2.94 -8.55 25.06
N GLY A 226 2.53 -7.69 26.00
CA GLY A 226 1.77 -8.08 27.19
C GLY A 226 0.27 -7.77 27.12
N GLY A 227 -0.27 -7.43 25.93
CA GLY A 227 -1.70 -7.15 25.79
C GLY A 227 -2.55 -8.40 25.65
N SER A 228 -3.87 -8.25 25.68
CA SER A 228 -4.84 -9.35 25.76
C SER A 228 -5.26 -9.95 24.41
N ASN A 229 -4.75 -9.42 23.29
CA ASN A 229 -5.13 -9.92 21.95
C ASN A 229 -4.47 -11.26 21.66
N SER A 230 -5.10 -12.07 20.80
CA SER A 230 -4.53 -13.31 20.32
C SER A 230 -4.00 -13.16 18.89
N ALA A 231 -2.86 -13.79 18.61
CA ALA A 231 -2.35 -13.97 17.26
C ALA A 231 -3.11 -15.13 16.59
N THR A 232 -3.75 -14.87 15.45
CA THR A 232 -4.46 -15.91 14.67
C THR A 232 -3.92 -16.09 13.25
N GLY A 233 -2.94 -15.27 12.84
CA GLY A 233 -2.11 -15.55 11.67
C GLY A 233 -2.71 -15.22 10.31
N ASP A 234 -3.45 -14.12 10.17
CA ASP A 234 -4.07 -13.75 8.88
C ASP A 234 -3.04 -13.33 7.81
N ASN A 235 -1.92 -12.75 8.21
CA ASN A 235 -0.98 -12.16 7.26
C ASN A 235 0.48 -12.43 7.58
N THR A 236 1.10 -11.80 8.58
CA THR A 236 2.56 -11.88 8.76
C THR A 236 3.00 -12.88 9.82
N ALA A 237 4.31 -13.08 9.97
CA ALA A 237 4.87 -13.91 11.04
C ALA A 237 4.57 -13.39 12.45
N SER A 238 4.77 -12.10 12.68
CA SER A 238 4.55 -11.49 13.99
C SER A 238 3.62 -10.27 13.91
N GLY A 239 2.99 -9.94 15.04
CA GLY A 239 2.11 -8.78 15.16
C GLY A 239 1.53 -8.59 16.56
N TYR A 240 0.53 -7.73 16.69
CA TYR A 240 -0.10 -7.39 17.98
C TYR A 240 -1.48 -8.05 18.14
N GLY A 241 -1.69 -9.15 17.42
CA GLY A 241 -2.90 -9.97 17.44
C GLY A 241 -4.09 -9.33 16.73
N TYR A 242 -5.19 -10.07 16.66
CA TYR A 242 -6.47 -9.61 16.12
C TYR A 242 -7.10 -8.57 17.05
N LYS A 243 -7.34 -7.35 16.54
CA LYS A 243 -8.03 -6.27 17.28
C LYS A 243 -8.67 -5.25 16.33
N PRO A 244 -10.01 -5.26 16.20
CA PRO A 244 -10.76 -4.29 15.38
C PRO A 244 -10.58 -2.83 15.84
N GLY A 245 -10.89 -1.89 14.93
CA GLY A 245 -10.98 -0.45 15.22
C GLY A 245 -9.69 0.17 15.73
N ARG A 246 -8.54 -0.15 15.12
CA ARG A 246 -7.22 0.33 15.56
C ARG A 246 -6.45 1.04 14.47
N ILE A 247 -5.53 1.90 14.88
CA ILE A 247 -4.46 2.39 14.02
C ILE A 247 -3.20 1.61 14.37
N GLY A 248 -2.57 1.02 13.36
CA GLY A 248 -1.41 0.15 13.51
C GLY A 248 -0.28 0.51 12.56
N MET A 249 0.95 0.17 12.93
CA MET A 249 2.12 0.40 12.09
C MET A 249 2.85 -0.89 11.74
N ARG A 250 3.32 -0.96 10.49
CA ARG A 250 4.14 -2.04 9.95
C ARG A 250 5.46 -1.44 9.46
N GLY A 251 6.58 -2.08 9.80
CA GLY A 251 7.90 -1.71 9.30
C GLY A 251 8.19 -2.24 7.90
N ALA A 252 9.45 -2.20 7.50
CA ALA A 252 9.90 -2.56 6.17
C ALA A 252 9.70 -4.05 5.83
N GLY A 253 9.57 -4.36 4.55
CA GLY A 253 9.42 -5.74 4.07
C GLY A 253 9.35 -5.84 2.54
N SER A 254 9.63 -7.02 2.00
CA SER A 254 9.54 -7.32 0.55
C SER A 254 9.23 -8.79 0.29
N ILE A 255 8.25 -9.34 1.04
CA ILE A 255 7.87 -10.75 0.89
C ILE A 255 6.93 -10.90 -0.31
N ALA A 256 7.50 -11.03 -1.50
CA ALA A 256 6.80 -11.29 -2.75
C ALA A 256 7.65 -12.19 -3.64
N TRP A 257 7.02 -12.96 -4.53
CA TRP A 257 7.75 -13.90 -5.39
C TRP A 257 8.88 -13.23 -6.17
N THR A 258 8.60 -12.09 -6.82
CA THR A 258 9.60 -11.35 -7.61
C THR A 258 10.80 -10.93 -6.76
N SER A 259 10.58 -10.52 -5.51
CA SER A 259 11.66 -10.13 -4.59
C SER A 259 12.44 -11.35 -4.11
N LEU A 260 11.76 -12.43 -3.72
CA LEU A 260 12.40 -13.65 -3.19
C LEU A 260 13.23 -14.35 -4.28
N SER A 261 12.67 -14.54 -5.47
CA SER A 261 13.38 -15.15 -6.61
C SER A 261 14.50 -14.27 -7.16
N GLY A 262 14.33 -12.95 -7.15
CA GLY A 262 15.40 -12.02 -7.54
C GLY A 262 16.57 -11.99 -6.55
N THR A 263 16.28 -12.03 -5.25
CA THR A 263 17.30 -11.97 -4.19
C THR A 263 17.98 -13.32 -3.95
N TYR A 264 17.20 -14.41 -4.01
CA TYR A 264 17.65 -15.77 -3.68
C TYR A 264 17.31 -16.77 -4.80
N PRO A 265 17.84 -16.60 -6.02
CA PRO A 265 17.45 -17.39 -7.19
C PRO A 265 17.75 -18.89 -7.06
N ALA A 266 18.75 -19.28 -6.26
CA ALA A 266 19.05 -20.68 -5.96
C ALA A 266 18.04 -21.32 -4.99
N LEU A 267 17.42 -20.53 -4.12
CA LEU A 267 16.44 -20.98 -3.14
C LEU A 267 15.00 -20.89 -3.67
N PHE A 268 14.73 -19.94 -4.57
CA PHE A 268 13.42 -19.70 -5.19
C PHE A 268 13.55 -19.73 -6.73
N PRO A 269 13.83 -20.92 -7.32
CA PRO A 269 14.11 -21.04 -8.74
C PRO A 269 12.87 -20.82 -9.61
N SER A 270 13.09 -20.30 -10.83
CA SER A 270 12.03 -20.07 -11.82
C SER A 270 11.37 -21.35 -12.36
N SER A 271 11.94 -22.52 -12.07
CA SER A 271 11.38 -23.82 -12.44
C SER A 271 10.13 -24.21 -11.63
N TRP A 272 9.86 -23.53 -10.51
CA TRP A 272 8.65 -23.77 -9.72
C TRP A 272 7.40 -23.29 -10.46
N THR A 273 6.35 -24.10 -10.37
CA THR A 273 5.01 -23.77 -10.89
C THR A 273 4.38 -22.62 -10.08
N THR A 274 3.47 -21.85 -10.66
CA THR A 274 2.79 -20.74 -9.97
C THR A 274 2.20 -21.12 -8.60
N PRO A 275 1.53 -22.27 -8.40
CA PRO A 275 1.07 -22.68 -7.07
C PRO A 275 2.21 -22.90 -6.08
N GLN A 276 3.33 -23.47 -6.51
CA GLN A 276 4.52 -23.63 -5.66
C GLN A 276 5.12 -22.28 -5.27
N GLN A 277 5.23 -21.36 -6.24
CA GLN A 277 5.70 -19.99 -5.99
C GLN A 277 4.83 -19.29 -4.94
N GLN A 278 3.50 -19.35 -5.10
CA GLN A 278 2.55 -18.79 -4.15
C GLN A 278 2.63 -19.45 -2.77
N ALA A 279 2.77 -20.77 -2.70
CA ALA A 279 2.92 -21.50 -1.44
C ALA A 279 4.21 -21.09 -0.71
N ALA A 280 5.33 -20.95 -1.42
CA ALA A 280 6.60 -20.51 -0.84
C ALA A 280 6.53 -19.06 -0.30
N VAL A 281 5.88 -18.14 -1.03
CA VAL A 281 5.61 -16.78 -0.55
C VAL A 281 4.77 -16.82 0.72
N ARG A 282 3.68 -17.59 0.74
CA ARG A 282 2.79 -17.73 1.89
C ARG A 282 3.51 -18.32 3.11
N ASN A 283 4.29 -19.38 2.92
CA ASN A 283 5.06 -20.03 3.96
C ASN A 283 6.08 -19.05 4.57
N THR A 284 6.86 -18.37 3.72
CA THR A 284 7.81 -17.33 4.12
C THR A 284 7.12 -16.17 4.86
N CYS A 285 5.95 -15.75 4.38
CA CYS A 285 5.16 -14.69 5.01
C CYS A 285 4.71 -15.06 6.43
N ARG A 286 4.24 -16.30 6.60
CA ARG A 286 3.74 -16.85 7.86
C ARG A 286 4.86 -17.12 8.88
N SER A 287 6.01 -17.60 8.44
CA SER A 287 7.09 -18.00 9.35
C SER A 287 8.06 -16.85 9.65
N GLY A 288 8.22 -15.91 8.72
CA GLY A 288 9.19 -14.83 8.82
C GLY A 288 10.61 -15.28 8.49
N VAL A 289 10.78 -16.51 8.00
CA VAL A 289 12.04 -17.07 7.49
C VAL A 289 11.83 -17.60 6.08
N LEU A 290 12.90 -17.74 5.30
CA LEU A 290 12.79 -18.27 3.94
C LEU A 290 12.32 -19.73 3.99
N GLU A 291 11.19 -20.03 3.37
CA GLU A 291 10.63 -21.39 3.29
C GLU A 291 10.28 -21.74 1.84
N ASP A 292 10.48 -23.01 1.48
CA ASP A 292 10.02 -23.55 0.21
C ASP A 292 8.50 -23.77 0.18
N TYR A 293 7.99 -24.25 -0.95
CA TYR A 293 6.57 -24.53 -1.12
C TYR A 293 6.04 -25.69 -0.26
N ASN A 294 6.90 -26.51 0.35
CA ASN A 294 6.54 -27.57 1.30
C ASN A 294 6.61 -27.10 2.77
N GLY A 295 7.03 -25.85 3.03
CA GLY A 295 7.23 -25.32 4.38
C GLY A 295 8.57 -25.74 5.00
N THR A 296 9.52 -26.17 4.17
CA THR A 296 10.89 -26.48 4.63
C THR A 296 11.68 -25.19 4.69
N GLN A 297 12.27 -24.90 5.85
CA GLN A 297 13.14 -23.74 6.00
C GLN A 297 14.38 -23.86 5.11
N LEU A 298 14.63 -22.81 4.34
CA LEU A 298 15.77 -22.67 3.43
C LEU A 298 16.86 -21.86 4.12
N THR A 299 18.09 -22.37 4.07
CA THR A 299 19.25 -21.68 4.63
C THR A 299 20.06 -21.05 3.51
N TYR A 300 20.24 -19.73 3.58
CA TYR A 300 21.14 -19.02 2.67
C TYR A 300 22.56 -19.04 3.24
N ASN A 301 23.47 -19.77 2.60
CA ASN A 301 24.88 -19.86 3.00
C ASN A 301 25.78 -18.82 2.29
N GLY A 302 25.19 -17.81 1.62
CA GLY A 302 25.95 -16.77 0.95
C GLY A 302 26.46 -15.71 1.94
N SER A 303 27.70 -15.27 1.74
CA SER A 303 28.25 -14.11 2.44
C SER A 303 27.57 -12.84 1.91
N THR A 304 27.09 -11.99 2.83
CA THR A 304 26.61 -10.63 2.53
C THR A 304 27.69 -9.77 1.90
#